data_AF-A0A4W5L0B2-F1
#
_entry.id   AF-A0A4W5L0B2-F1
#
_cell.length_a   1.000
_cell.length_b   1.000
_cell.length_c   1.000
_cell.angle_alpha   90.00
_cell.angle_beta   90.00
_cell.angle_gamma   90.00
#
_symmetry.space_group_name_H-M   'P 1'
#
loop_
_entity.id
_entity.type
_entity.pdbx_description
1 polymer ?
#
loop_
_entity_poly.entity_id
_entity_poly.type
_entity_poly.pdbx_seq_one_letter_code
_entity_poly.pdbx_strand_id
1 'polypeptide(L)'
;MNHSCQPNCDTQKWTVNGDTRVGLFAVCDIPAGTELTFNYNLDCLGNEKTVCRCGASNCSGFLGDRPKVSWLLSETIRNDQKI
;
A
#
# COMPACT_ATOMS: atom_id res chain seq x y z
N MET A 1 2.27 -13.23 0.98
CA MET A 1 2.55 -11.83 0.58
C MET A 1 2.47 -10.97 1.81
N ASN A 2 3.49 -10.16 2.08
CA ASN A 2 3.63 -9.40 3.32
C ASN A 2 3.28 -7.92 3.16
N HIS A 3 3.08 -7.24 4.29
CA HIS A 3 2.80 -5.80 4.34
C HIS A 3 4.09 -4.97 4.20
N SER A 4 4.01 -3.87 3.44
CA SER A 4 4.96 -2.76 3.52
C SER A 4 4.24 -1.42 3.46
N CYS A 5 4.74 -0.42 4.20
CA CYS A 5 4.30 0.97 4.09
C CYS A 5 4.86 1.68 2.83
N GLN A 6 5.85 1.05 2.18
CA GLN A 6 6.35 1.40 0.85
C GLN A 6 6.35 0.12 -0.01
N PRO A 7 5.17 -0.33 -0.47
CA PRO A 7 5.05 -1.57 -1.21
C PRO A 7 5.53 -1.42 -2.66
N ASN A 8 5.76 -2.56 -3.31
CA ASN A 8 6.04 -2.65 -4.76
C ASN A 8 4.87 -3.27 -5.55
N CYS A 9 3.82 -3.72 -4.87
CA CYS A 9 2.58 -4.20 -5.48
C CYS A 9 1.34 -3.50 -4.88
N ASP A 10 0.27 -3.44 -5.68
CA ASP A 10 -1.05 -2.98 -5.25
C ASP A 10 -2.16 -3.97 -5.65
N THR A 11 -3.26 -3.95 -4.91
CA THR A 11 -4.42 -4.80 -5.15
C THR A 11 -5.43 -4.10 -6.04
N GLN A 12 -5.91 -4.80 -7.07
CA GLN A 12 -6.96 -4.29 -7.96
C GLN A 12 -8.15 -5.23 -7.93
N LYS A 13 -9.35 -4.67 -7.90
CA LYS A 13 -10.60 -5.42 -8.00
C LYS A 13 -10.96 -5.61 -9.47
N TRP A 14 -11.16 -6.85 -9.89
CA TRP A 14 -11.50 -7.23 -11.25
C TRP A 14 -12.80 -8.03 -11.26
N THR A 15 -13.62 -7.86 -12.30
CA THR A 15 -14.77 -8.71 -12.55
C THR A 15 -14.41 -9.68 -13.67
N VAL A 16 -14.48 -10.97 -13.38
CA VAL A 16 -14.18 -12.04 -14.35
C VAL A 16 -15.36 -13.00 -14.38
N ASN A 17 -16.05 -13.08 -15.53
CA ASN A 17 -17.26 -13.89 -15.73
C ASN A 17 -18.39 -13.58 -14.72
N GLY A 18 -18.51 -12.30 -14.33
CA GLY A 18 -19.50 -11.86 -13.35
C GLY A 18 -19.05 -11.96 -11.89
N ASP A 19 -17.96 -12.67 -11.61
CA ASP A 19 -17.42 -12.81 -10.26
C ASP A 19 -16.39 -11.72 -9.94
N THR A 20 -16.46 -11.16 -8.74
CA THR A 20 -15.43 -10.27 -8.20
C THR A 20 -14.21 -11.06 -7.77
N ARG A 21 -13.03 -10.61 -8.21
CA ARG A 21 -11.72 -11.14 -7.83
C ARG A 21 -10.79 -9.99 -7.45
N VAL A 22 -9.78 -10.28 -6.64
CA VAL A 22 -8.72 -9.33 -6.33
C VAL A 22 -7.43 -9.85 -6.93
N GLY A 23 -6.87 -9.09 -7.85
CA GLY A 23 -5.55 -9.34 -8.43
C GLY A 23 -4.50 -8.48 -7.75
N LEU A 24 -3.26 -8.96 -7.73
CA LEU A 24 -2.12 -8.22 -7.23
C LEU A 24 -1.20 -7.86 -8.40
N PHE A 25 -0.88 -6.58 -8.52
CA PHE A 25 -0.15 -6.02 -9.66
C PHE A 25 1.05 -5.24 -9.18
N ALA A 26 2.17 -5.34 -9.91
CA ALA A 26 3.34 -4.52 -9.65
C ALA A 26 3.05 -3.04 -10.00
N VAL A 27 3.52 -2.11 -9.17
CA VAL A 27 3.42 -0.65 -9.43
C VAL A 27 4.72 -0.05 -9.99
N CYS A 28 5.76 -0.85 -10.07
CA CYS A 28 7.05 -0.53 -10.67
C CYS A 28 7.72 -1.81 -11.21
N ASP A 29 8.82 -1.66 -11.94
CA ASP A 29 9.63 -2.82 -12.32
C ASP A 29 10.31 -3.42 -11.08
N ILE A 30 10.20 -4.74 -10.92
CA ILE A 30 10.69 -5.45 -9.73
C ILE A 30 11.80 -6.43 -10.13
N PRO A 31 13.05 -6.23 -9.66
CA PRO A 31 14.14 -7.16 -9.91
C PRO A 31 13.86 -8.55 -9.33
N ALA A 32 14.33 -9.61 -10.01
CA ALA A 32 14.23 -10.98 -9.53
C ALA A 32 14.88 -11.15 -8.14
N GLY A 33 14.22 -11.93 -7.27
CA GLY A 33 14.65 -12.15 -5.89
C GLY A 33 14.22 -11.06 -4.89
N THR A 34 13.61 -9.96 -5.35
CA THR A 34 13.03 -8.95 -4.47
C THR A 34 11.73 -9.48 -3.86
N GLU A 35 11.54 -9.28 -2.56
CA GLU A 35 10.27 -9.63 -1.90
C GLU A 35 9.14 -8.77 -2.46
N LEU A 36 8.05 -9.42 -2.86
CA LEU A 36 6.83 -8.73 -3.24
C LEU A 36 6.06 -8.36 -1.96
N THR A 37 5.67 -7.09 -1.85
CA THR A 37 4.92 -6.56 -0.71
C THR A 37 3.78 -5.67 -1.18
N PHE A 38 2.70 -5.60 -0.41
CA PHE A 38 1.55 -4.74 -0.70
C PHE A 38 1.07 -4.05 0.58
N ASN A 39 0.37 -2.93 0.45
CA ASN A 39 -0.23 -2.29 1.61
C ASN A 39 -1.55 -3.01 1.96
N TYR A 40 -1.58 -3.67 3.11
CA TYR A 40 -2.78 -4.36 3.61
C TYR A 40 -4.01 -3.45 3.73
N ASN A 41 -3.86 -2.12 3.78
CA ASN A 41 -4.97 -1.17 3.91
C ASN A 41 -5.97 -1.60 4.99
N LEU A 42 -5.46 -2.16 6.09
CA LEU A 42 -6.28 -2.66 7.18
C LEU A 42 -6.94 -1.47 7.88
N ASP A 43 -8.25 -1.31 7.69
CA ASP A 43 -9.03 -0.58 8.67
C ASP A 43 -9.05 -1.44 9.94
N CYS A 44 -8.29 -1.01 10.95
CA CYS A 44 -8.23 -1.71 12.23
C CYS A 44 -9.60 -1.65 12.91
N LEU A 45 -10.42 -2.67 12.68
CA LEU A 45 -11.73 -2.86 13.34
C LEU A 45 -11.60 -3.35 14.80
N GLY A 46 -10.41 -3.27 15.40
CA GLY A 46 -10.12 -3.73 16.76
C GLY A 46 -9.23 -2.77 17.54
N ASN A 47 -9.28 -2.88 18.87
CA ASN A 47 -8.54 -2.00 19.79
C ASN A 47 -7.03 -2.34 19.88
N GLU A 48 -6.60 -3.48 19.36
CA GLU A 48 -5.20 -3.92 19.40
C GLU A 48 -4.48 -3.63 18.09
N LYS A 49 -3.50 -2.72 18.14
CA LYS A 49 -2.66 -2.38 17.00
C LYS A 49 -1.41 -3.27 16.98
N THR A 50 -1.21 -4.01 15.89
CA THR A 50 0.04 -4.75 15.66
C THR A 50 1.13 -3.79 15.16
N VAL A 51 2.31 -3.81 15.78
CA VAL A 51 3.46 -2.98 15.37
C VAL A 51 3.92 -3.37 13.96
N CYS A 52 4.05 -2.40 13.07
CA CYS A 52 4.58 -2.59 11.73
C CYS A 52 6.11 -2.61 11.77
N ARG A 53 6.71 -3.66 11.19
CA ARG A 53 8.16 -3.86 11.11
C ARG A 53 8.67 -4.00 9.68
N CYS A 54 8.00 -3.35 8.73
CA CYS A 54 8.34 -3.47 7.30
C CYS A 54 9.70 -2.85 6.93
N GLY A 55 10.31 -2.04 7.81
CA GLY A 55 11.62 -1.42 7.58
C GLY A 55 11.62 -0.21 6.63
N ALA A 56 10.46 0.15 6.04
CA ALA A 56 10.36 1.32 5.17
C ALA A 56 10.62 2.63 5.93
N SER A 57 11.29 3.59 5.29
CA SER A 57 11.60 4.90 5.90
C SER A 57 10.34 5.71 6.26
N ASN A 58 9.25 5.49 5.52
CA ASN A 58 7.94 6.11 5.71
C ASN A 58 6.98 5.25 6.57
N CYS A 59 7.50 4.24 7.30
CA CYS A 59 6.68 3.32 8.09
C CYS A 59 5.71 4.05 9.01
N SER A 60 4.44 3.64 8.98
CA SER A 60 3.38 4.17 9.84
C SER A 60 3.59 3.83 11.33
N GLY A 61 4.35 2.76 11.61
CA GLY A 61 4.62 2.25 12.96
C GLY A 61 3.67 1.14 13.40
N PHE A 62 2.44 1.11 12.89
CA PHE A 62 1.45 0.07 13.17
C PHE A 62 0.74 -0.37 11.88
N LEU A 63 0.39 -1.65 11.78
CA LEU A 63 -0.44 -2.15 10.69
C LEU A 63 -1.80 -1.43 10.73
N GLY A 64 -2.24 -0.92 9.58
CA GLY A 64 -3.50 -0.18 9.42
C GLY A 64 -3.43 1.33 9.65
N ASP A 65 -2.35 1.85 10.23
CA ASP A 65 -2.12 3.30 10.26
C ASP A 65 -1.60 3.80 8.91
N ARG A 66 -1.95 5.05 8.54
CA ARG A 66 -1.51 5.65 7.28
C ARG A 66 0.01 5.87 7.29
N PRO A 67 0.74 5.54 6.20
CA PRO A 67 2.17 5.83 6.08
C PRO A 67 2.45 7.32 6.31
N LYS A 68 3.63 7.62 6.88
CA LYS A 68 4.07 9.00 7.08
C LYS A 68 4.42 9.58 5.71
N VAL A 69 3.48 10.28 5.09
CA VAL A 69 3.75 11.03 3.86
C VAL A 69 4.87 12.05 4.12
N SER A 70 5.96 11.96 3.36
CA SER A 70 6.86 13.09 3.20
C SER A 70 6.00 14.23 2.65
N TRP A 71 5.89 15.33 3.39
CA TRP A 71 5.05 16.49 3.05
C TRP A 71 5.27 17.03 1.63
N LEU A 72 6.41 16.71 1.00
CA LEU A 72 6.78 17.11 -0.36
C LEU A 72 5.88 16.53 -1.47
N LEU A 73 5.17 15.42 -1.26
CA LEU A 73 4.24 14.87 -2.27
C LEU A 73 2.82 15.45 -2.18
N SER A 74 2.48 16.10 -1.06
CA SER A 74 1.12 16.63 -0.84
C SER A 74 0.82 17.90 -1.64
N GLU A 75 1.85 18.60 -2.12
CA GLU A 75 1.68 19.78 -2.97
C GLU A 75 1.58 19.44 -4.46
N THR A 76 2.27 18.39 -4.91
CA THR A 76 2.18 17.95 -6.32
C THR A 76 0.80 17.37 -6.65
N ILE A 77 0.24 16.52 -5.79
CA ILE A 77 -1.05 15.85 -6.06
C ILE A 77 -2.24 16.83 -5.99
N ARG A 78 -2.16 17.91 -5.19
CA ARG A 78 -3.23 18.93 -5.12
C ARG A 78 -3.36 19.75 -6.41
N ASN A 79 -2.31 19.86 -7.22
CA ASN A 79 -2.34 20.68 -8.43
C ASN A 79 -2.86 19.93 -9.67
N ASP A 80 -2.91 18.60 -9.67
CA ASP A 80 -3.35 17.80 -10.84
C ASP A 80 -4.87 17.51 -10.88
N GLN A 81 -5.65 17.96 -9.89
CA GLN A 81 -7.13 17.81 -9.89
C GLN A 81 -7.88 19.09 -10.28
N LYS A 82 -7.22 20.06 -10.93
CA LYS A 82 -7.85 21.29 -11.39
C LYS A 82 -7.64 21.55 -12.88
N ILE A 83 -8.10 20.62 -13.72
CA ILE A 83 -8.48 20.87 -15.12
C ILE A 83 -9.78 20.12 -15.40
#